data_AF-A0AAE1GVV2-F1
#
_entry.id   AF-A0AAE1GVV2-F1
#
_cell.length_a   1.000
_cell.length_b   1.000
_cell.length_c   1.000
_cell.angle_alpha   90.00
_cell.angle_beta   90.00
_cell.angle_gamma   90.00
#
_symmetry.space_group_name_H-M   'P 1'
#
loop_
_entity.id
_entity.type
_entity.pdbx_description
1 polymer ?
#
loop_
_entity_poly.entity_id
_entity_poly.type
_entity_poly.pdbx_seq_one_letter_code
_entity_poly.pdbx_strand_id
1 'polypeptide(L)'
;MGDGTANEVGCTKLNLPGDIVRSGIHHLIDHCFGKEIDKEDADEAAILCPTNSATYFVNELILQRLKRNVEETRVYFSSTFLEKRREMGEEANNAERLHYPPEYLGALQSASLPPHRLELVPGANVMLIRNLRVSGGLCNSTRLRVKKLYANLIVCEILTGSHKEQTVSIFRISFSTDEFSLPGRLKRRHFPPKLCYAMIVNKSQGQTLKRVGLYLRTALWTHGQTYVAFSRVRSQDAVKAVVEEGPDKGRVNNNRGAALAGDNVFTQNPVYIEILRAVGLAPTNVQEEEEMDTDDT
;
A
#
# COMPACT_ATOMS: atom_id res chain seq x y z
N MET A 1 -20.72 9.26 2.10
CA MET A 1 -19.94 9.19 0.85
C MET A 1 -20.66 8.46 -0.28
N GLY A 2 -21.62 7.57 0.00
CA GLY A 2 -22.65 7.21 -1.00
C GLY A 2 -23.99 7.71 -0.49
N ASP A 3 -24.66 8.57 -1.24
CA ASP A 3 -26.08 8.91 -1.02
C ASP A 3 -27.02 7.91 -1.70
N GLY A 4 -26.46 6.87 -2.34
CA GLY A 4 -27.21 5.86 -3.07
C GLY A 4 -27.59 6.29 -4.49
N THR A 5 -27.22 7.51 -4.92
CA THR A 5 -27.40 7.94 -6.30
C THR A 5 -26.20 7.50 -7.13
N ALA A 6 -26.47 6.84 -8.25
CA ALA A 6 -25.45 6.61 -9.25
C ALA A 6 -25.03 7.97 -9.82
N ASN A 7 -23.74 8.14 -10.14
CA ASN A 7 -23.38 9.15 -11.12
C ASN A 7 -24.16 8.89 -12.42
N GLU A 8 -24.22 9.88 -13.31
CA GLU A 8 -24.80 9.71 -14.66
C GLU A 8 -24.43 8.35 -15.27
N VAL A 9 -25.39 7.69 -15.92
CA VAL A 9 -25.19 6.34 -16.47
C VAL A 9 -23.94 6.31 -17.35
N GLY A 10 -22.95 5.48 -17.00
CA GLY A 10 -21.65 5.39 -17.67
C GLY A 10 -20.52 6.26 -17.04
N CYS A 11 -20.82 7.09 -16.05
CA CYS A 11 -19.84 7.94 -15.38
C CYS A 11 -19.10 7.18 -14.25
N THR A 12 -17.81 6.91 -14.48
CA THR A 12 -16.92 6.29 -13.48
C THR A 12 -16.21 7.32 -12.60
N LYS A 13 -16.58 8.61 -12.61
CA LYS A 13 -15.92 9.66 -11.82
C LYS A 13 -16.64 9.89 -10.49
N LEU A 14 -15.97 9.69 -9.37
CA LEU A 14 -16.48 10.04 -8.05
C LEU A 14 -15.99 11.44 -7.65
N ASN A 15 -16.93 12.36 -7.41
CA ASN A 15 -16.63 13.66 -6.82
C ASN A 15 -16.34 13.53 -5.33
N LEU A 16 -15.23 14.11 -4.88
CA LEU A 16 -14.84 14.14 -3.48
C LEU A 16 -15.35 15.44 -2.84
N PRO A 17 -16.10 15.36 -1.73
CA PRO A 17 -16.49 16.52 -0.94
C PRO A 17 -15.30 17.40 -0.55
N GLY A 18 -15.47 18.73 -0.67
CA GLY A 18 -14.38 19.69 -0.43
C GLY A 18 -13.81 19.65 1.00
N ASP A 19 -14.61 19.24 1.98
CA ASP A 19 -14.20 19.06 3.38
C ASP A 19 -13.23 17.87 3.56
N ILE A 20 -13.29 16.86 2.68
CA ILE A 20 -12.39 15.70 2.65
C ILE A 20 -11.07 16.06 1.95
N VAL A 21 -11.13 16.89 0.92
CA VAL A 21 -9.96 17.25 0.12
C VAL A 21 -9.00 18.14 0.92
N ARG A 22 -7.70 17.85 0.81
CA ARG A 22 -6.60 18.66 1.35
C ARG A 22 -5.58 18.95 0.26
N SER A 23 -4.92 20.10 0.34
CA SER A 23 -3.79 20.44 -0.52
C SER A 23 -2.51 19.85 0.06
N GLY A 24 -1.81 19.02 -0.70
CA GLY A 24 -0.46 18.54 -0.35
C GLY A 24 -0.40 17.41 0.67
N ILE A 25 0.58 16.51 0.46
CA ILE A 25 0.77 15.29 1.27
C ILE A 25 1.06 15.59 2.75
N HIS A 26 1.72 16.71 3.05
CA HIS A 26 2.07 17.07 4.42
C HIS A 26 0.85 17.31 5.31
N HIS A 27 -0.20 17.96 4.79
CA HIS A 27 -1.46 18.13 5.51
C HIS A 27 -2.18 16.80 5.75
N LEU A 28 -2.01 15.83 4.84
CA LEU A 28 -2.54 14.48 5.00
C LEU A 28 -1.82 13.71 6.10
N ILE A 29 -0.49 13.82 6.16
CA ILE A 29 0.33 13.22 7.22
C ILE A 29 -0.06 13.83 8.58
N ASP A 30 -0.21 15.15 8.65
CA ASP A 30 -0.59 15.86 9.88
C ASP A 30 -2.00 15.45 10.35
N HIS A 31 -2.95 15.25 9.43
CA HIS A 31 -4.29 14.74 9.77
C HIS A 31 -4.24 13.34 10.38
N CYS A 32 -3.41 12.45 9.82
CA CYS A 32 -3.37 11.05 10.25
C CYS A 32 -2.57 10.84 11.52
N PHE A 33 -1.50 11.62 11.71
CA PHE A 33 -0.47 11.32 12.71
C PHE A 33 -0.14 12.52 13.61
N GLY A 34 -0.65 13.71 13.33
CA GLY A 34 -0.24 14.93 13.99
C GLY A 34 1.11 15.47 13.47
N LYS A 35 1.46 16.68 13.91
CA LYS A 35 2.67 17.39 13.45
C LYS A 35 3.96 16.70 13.90
N GLU A 36 3.98 16.16 15.12
CA GLU A 36 5.13 15.49 15.71
C GLU A 36 5.10 13.96 15.55
N ILE A 37 4.09 13.42 14.87
CA ILE A 37 3.78 11.98 14.79
C ILE A 37 3.56 11.42 16.20
N ASP A 38 2.35 11.66 16.71
CA ASP A 38 1.91 11.15 18.01
C ASP A 38 1.77 9.62 17.96
N LYS A 39 2.35 8.94 18.97
CA LYS A 39 2.49 7.49 19.01
C LYS A 39 1.15 6.77 19.11
N GLU A 40 0.25 7.20 19.99
CA GLU A 40 -1.04 6.52 20.20
C GLU A 40 -1.95 6.71 18.99
N ASP A 41 -1.93 7.94 18.51
CA ASP A 41 -2.68 8.45 17.38
C ASP A 41 -2.23 7.81 16.05
N ALA A 42 -0.96 7.40 15.95
CA ALA A 42 -0.40 6.72 14.78
C ALA A 42 -0.63 5.20 14.74
N ASP A 43 -0.99 4.57 15.85
CA ASP A 43 -1.29 3.13 15.87
C ASP A 43 -2.62 2.81 15.19
N GLU A 44 -3.57 3.72 15.30
CA GLU A 44 -4.94 3.53 14.82
C GLU A 44 -5.23 4.37 13.56
N ALA A 45 -4.20 4.98 12.98
CA ALA A 45 -4.27 5.70 11.72
C ALA A 45 -3.42 5.05 10.62
N ALA A 46 -3.77 5.32 9.36
CA ALA A 46 -2.95 4.97 8.20
C ALA A 46 -3.24 5.88 7.00
N ILE A 47 -2.25 6.02 6.13
CA ILE A 47 -2.42 6.56 4.78
C ILE A 47 -2.61 5.40 3.80
N LEU A 48 -3.69 5.44 3.03
CA LEU A 48 -4.00 4.46 2.00
C LEU A 48 -3.56 4.98 0.64
N CYS A 49 -2.90 4.12 -0.12
CA CYS A 49 -2.46 4.42 -1.48
C CYS A 49 -2.95 3.34 -2.47
N PRO A 50 -3.13 3.66 -3.76
CA PRO A 50 -3.48 2.65 -4.75
C PRO A 50 -2.33 1.70 -5.11
N THR A 51 -1.08 2.14 -4.99
CA THR A 51 0.11 1.39 -5.45
C THR A 51 1.21 1.30 -4.39
N ASN A 52 2.04 0.25 -4.46
CA ASN A 52 3.18 0.09 -3.54
C ASN A 52 4.19 1.24 -3.67
N SER A 53 4.44 1.74 -4.88
CA SER A 53 5.35 2.88 -5.11
C SER A 53 4.93 4.13 -4.33
N ALA A 54 3.63 4.46 -4.35
CA ALA A 54 3.10 5.57 -3.56
C ALA A 54 3.24 5.31 -2.04
N THR A 55 3.04 4.07 -1.57
CA THR A 55 3.27 3.75 -0.16
C THR A 55 4.73 3.92 0.26
N TYR A 56 5.69 3.58 -0.61
CA TYR A 56 7.11 3.75 -0.30
C TYR A 56 7.47 5.23 -0.20
N PHE A 57 6.99 6.04 -1.15
CA PHE A 57 7.17 7.49 -1.12
C PHE A 57 6.64 8.12 0.18
N VAL A 58 5.41 7.80 0.58
CA VAL A 58 4.81 8.38 1.80
C VAL A 58 5.52 7.88 3.06
N ASN A 59 5.84 6.59 3.15
CA ASN A 59 6.56 6.05 4.31
C ASN A 59 7.96 6.67 4.45
N GLU A 60 8.65 6.96 3.35
CA GLU A 60 9.95 7.63 3.36
C GLU A 60 9.85 9.05 3.90
N LEU A 61 8.85 9.83 3.45
CA LEU A 61 8.59 11.18 3.99
C LEU A 61 8.32 11.16 5.50
N ILE A 62 7.57 10.15 5.97
CA ILE A 62 7.25 10.01 7.39
C ILE A 62 8.49 9.58 8.18
N LEU A 63 9.30 8.67 7.65
CA LEU A 63 10.58 8.29 8.26
C LEU A 63 11.50 9.51 8.40
N GLN A 64 11.62 10.34 7.37
CA GLN A 64 12.40 11.58 7.43
C GLN A 64 11.91 12.53 8.53
N ARG A 65 10.60 12.59 8.77
CA ARG A 65 10.03 13.37 9.89
C ARG A 65 10.36 12.74 11.25
N LEU A 66 10.17 11.43 11.40
CA LEU A 66 10.48 10.71 12.64
C LEU A 66 11.95 10.89 13.05
N LYS A 67 12.87 10.85 12.08
CA LYS A 67 14.31 11.04 12.29
C LYS A 67 14.68 12.42 12.84
N ARG A 68 13.83 13.44 12.71
CA ARG A 68 14.10 14.77 13.29
C ARG A 68 14.00 14.77 14.81
N ASN A 69 13.21 13.85 15.37
CA ASN A 69 12.88 13.80 16.79
C ASN A 69 13.62 12.68 17.53
N VAL A 70 14.52 11.95 16.86
CA VAL A 70 15.19 10.77 17.40
C VAL A 70 16.65 10.75 16.99
N GLU A 71 17.55 10.56 17.96
CA GLU A 71 19.00 10.48 17.71
C GLU A 71 19.42 9.11 17.17
N GLU A 72 18.70 8.04 17.55
CA GLU A 72 19.02 6.68 17.12
C GLU A 72 18.25 6.27 15.86
N THR A 73 18.98 6.10 14.76
CA THR A 73 18.47 5.48 13.53
C THR A 73 19.32 4.27 13.17
N ARG A 74 18.69 3.19 12.69
CA ARG A 74 19.40 1.99 12.25
C ARG A 74 19.00 1.57 10.86
N VAL A 75 20.03 1.31 10.04
CA VAL A 75 19.89 0.80 8.68
C VAL A 75 20.30 -0.65 8.65
N TYR A 76 19.44 -1.50 8.09
CA TYR A 76 19.71 -2.90 7.83
C TYR A 76 19.77 -3.14 6.34
N PHE A 77 20.82 -3.82 5.90
CA PHE A 77 20.94 -4.32 4.53
C PHE A 77 20.60 -5.81 4.47
N SER A 78 19.96 -6.23 3.38
CA SER A 78 19.70 -7.64 3.11
C SER A 78 20.94 -8.35 2.58
N SER A 79 21.02 -9.65 2.81
CA SER A 79 21.99 -10.51 2.12
C SER A 79 21.25 -11.25 1.00
N THR A 80 21.58 -10.97 -0.25
CA THR A 80 20.91 -11.56 -1.42
C THR A 80 21.88 -12.46 -2.19
N PHE A 81 21.42 -13.64 -2.60
CA PHE A 81 22.19 -14.57 -3.40
C PHE A 81 21.26 -15.34 -4.36
N LEU A 82 21.81 -15.81 -5.46
CA LEU A 82 21.10 -16.62 -6.44
C LEU A 82 21.48 -18.09 -6.22
N GLU A 83 20.50 -18.93 -5.98
CA GLU A 83 20.67 -20.37 -5.84
C GLU A 83 20.32 -21.03 -7.19
N LYS A 84 21.21 -21.85 -7.73
CA LYS A 84 20.98 -22.55 -9.00
C LYS A 84 19.67 -23.35 -8.93
N ARG A 85 18.90 -23.31 -10.02
CA ARG A 85 17.67 -24.10 -10.12
C ARG A 85 18.06 -25.58 -10.18
N ARG A 86 17.51 -26.37 -9.27
CA ARG A 86 17.75 -27.82 -9.22
C ARG A 86 17.19 -28.48 -10.47
N GLU A 87 17.97 -29.40 -11.04
CA GLU A 87 17.48 -30.33 -12.06
C GLU A 87 16.85 -31.56 -11.39
N MET A 88 15.96 -32.26 -12.11
CA MET A 88 15.28 -33.44 -11.59
C MET A 88 16.32 -34.57 -11.40
N GLY A 89 16.65 -34.93 -10.15
CA GLY A 89 17.60 -36.00 -9.82
C GLY A 89 18.83 -35.58 -9.02
N GLU A 90 19.03 -34.28 -8.75
CA GLU A 90 20.16 -33.81 -7.92
C GLU A 90 19.89 -33.96 -6.41
N GLU A 91 20.88 -34.48 -5.67
CA GLU A 91 20.82 -34.61 -4.20
C GLU A 91 20.74 -33.23 -3.50
N ALA A 92 19.97 -33.15 -2.41
CA ALA A 92 19.56 -31.89 -1.78
C ALA A 92 20.71 -31.04 -1.18
N ASN A 93 21.94 -31.57 -1.12
CA ASN A 93 23.05 -30.99 -0.37
C ASN A 93 23.96 -30.05 -1.19
N ASN A 94 23.81 -29.98 -2.52
CA ASN A 94 24.64 -29.12 -3.38
C ASN A 94 23.87 -27.88 -3.90
N ALA A 95 23.48 -26.99 -2.97
CA ALA A 95 22.94 -25.68 -3.37
C ALA A 95 24.06 -24.78 -3.92
N GLU A 96 24.38 -24.92 -5.20
CA GLU A 96 25.36 -24.09 -5.90
C GLU A 96 24.88 -22.62 -5.95
N ARG A 97 25.73 -21.71 -5.48
CA ARG A 97 25.47 -20.26 -5.55
C ARG A 97 26.02 -19.71 -6.85
N LEU A 98 25.16 -19.05 -7.62
CA LEU A 98 25.58 -18.37 -8.83
C LEU A 98 26.15 -17.00 -8.46
N HIS A 99 27.34 -16.70 -9.00
CA HIS A 99 28.07 -15.47 -8.70
C HIS A 99 27.57 -14.31 -9.56
N TYR A 100 26.82 -13.41 -8.92
CA TYR A 100 26.43 -12.12 -9.48
C TYR A 100 26.85 -11.00 -8.52
N PRO A 101 27.11 -9.78 -9.02
CA PRO A 101 27.41 -8.65 -8.17
C PRO A 101 26.30 -8.43 -7.11
N PRO A 102 26.65 -8.25 -5.83
CA PRO A 102 25.66 -8.07 -4.78
C PRO A 102 24.81 -6.79 -4.98
N GLU A 103 25.37 -5.77 -5.63
CA GLU A 103 24.66 -4.52 -5.98
C GLU A 103 23.53 -4.81 -6.98
N TYR A 104 23.80 -5.62 -7.99
CA TYR A 104 22.81 -6.06 -8.97
C TYR A 104 21.69 -6.86 -8.30
N LEU A 105 22.04 -7.86 -7.48
CA LEU A 105 21.06 -8.68 -6.76
C LEU A 105 20.27 -7.87 -5.70
N GLY A 106 20.89 -6.84 -5.13
CA GLY A 106 20.25 -5.90 -4.20
C GLY A 106 19.23 -4.99 -4.89
N ALA A 107 19.49 -4.58 -6.14
CA ALA A 107 18.60 -3.72 -6.92
C ALA A 107 17.31 -4.41 -7.37
N LEU A 108 17.29 -5.75 -7.42
CA LEU A 108 16.11 -6.51 -7.81
C LEU A 108 14.98 -6.32 -6.79
N GLN A 109 13.86 -5.77 -7.27
CA GLN A 109 12.65 -5.55 -6.48
C GLN A 109 11.54 -6.49 -6.94
N SER A 110 10.81 -7.06 -5.98
CA SER A 110 9.68 -7.96 -6.21
C SER A 110 8.67 -7.77 -5.08
N ALA A 111 7.40 -8.02 -5.34
CA ALA A 111 6.36 -7.98 -4.31
C ALA A 111 6.53 -9.06 -3.24
N SER A 112 7.22 -10.17 -3.56
CA SER A 112 7.44 -11.30 -2.65
C SER A 112 8.72 -11.18 -1.80
N LEU A 113 9.58 -10.19 -2.11
CA LEU A 113 10.83 -9.91 -1.40
C LEU A 113 10.74 -8.58 -0.61
N PRO A 114 11.39 -8.49 0.57
CA PRO A 114 11.58 -7.22 1.22
C PRO A 114 12.57 -6.35 0.43
N PRO A 115 12.50 -5.01 0.57
CA PRO A 115 13.51 -4.12 0.00
C PRO A 115 14.91 -4.44 0.56
N HIS A 116 15.94 -4.19 -0.23
CA HIS A 116 17.33 -4.45 0.18
C HIS A 116 17.77 -3.61 1.39
N ARG A 117 17.25 -2.38 1.48
CA ARG A 117 17.52 -1.43 2.55
C ARG A 117 16.28 -1.26 3.41
N LEU A 118 16.40 -1.50 4.71
CA LEU A 118 15.37 -1.24 5.72
C LEU A 118 15.94 -0.29 6.77
N GLU A 119 15.43 0.93 6.81
CA GLU A 119 15.79 1.93 7.81
C GLU A 119 14.66 2.09 8.82
N LEU A 120 15.01 2.08 10.11
CA LEU A 120 14.06 2.14 11.22
C LEU A 120 14.59 3.05 12.33
N VAL A 121 13.65 3.60 13.10
CA VAL A 121 13.90 4.31 14.36
C VAL A 121 13.05 3.71 15.48
N PRO A 122 13.48 3.79 16.75
CA PRO A 122 12.63 3.44 17.89
C PRO A 122 11.31 4.22 17.86
N GLY A 123 10.21 3.55 18.16
CA GLY A 123 8.84 4.09 18.10
C GLY A 123 8.18 4.01 16.72
N ALA A 124 8.89 3.64 15.65
CA ALA A 124 8.29 3.54 14.33
C ALA A 124 7.27 2.40 14.23
N ASN A 125 6.17 2.66 13.52
CA ASN A 125 5.17 1.65 13.20
C ASN A 125 5.58 0.86 11.95
N VAL A 126 5.65 -0.45 12.10
CA VAL A 126 6.00 -1.41 11.05
C VAL A 126 4.92 -2.48 10.89
N MET A 127 4.94 -3.20 9.79
CA MET A 127 4.01 -4.27 9.47
C MET A 127 4.78 -5.47 8.95
N LEU A 128 4.44 -6.65 9.45
CA LEU A 128 5.02 -7.90 8.97
C LEU A 128 4.55 -8.19 7.54
N ILE A 129 5.48 -8.66 6.69
CA ILE A 129 5.17 -9.04 5.30
C ILE A 129 5.07 -10.58 5.11
N ARG A 130 5.32 -11.36 6.17
CA ARG A 130 5.24 -12.83 6.18
C ARG A 130 4.67 -13.31 7.51
N ASN A 131 4.02 -14.47 7.46
CA ASN A 131 3.63 -15.21 8.65
C ASN A 131 4.89 -15.76 9.34
N LEU A 132 5.08 -15.42 10.61
CA LEU A 132 6.17 -15.95 11.43
C LEU A 132 5.63 -16.94 12.45
N ARG A 133 4.51 -16.59 13.11
CA ARG A 133 3.83 -17.43 14.10
C ARG A 133 2.37 -17.02 14.21
N VAL A 134 1.50 -17.72 13.50
CA VAL A 134 0.06 -17.39 13.44
C VAL A 134 -0.60 -17.49 14.82
N SER A 135 -0.28 -18.54 15.58
CA SER A 135 -0.82 -18.74 16.94
C SER A 135 -0.39 -17.69 17.97
N GLY A 136 0.63 -16.87 17.66
CA GLY A 136 1.10 -15.77 18.50
C GLY A 136 0.79 -14.39 17.91
N GLY A 137 -0.12 -14.30 16.94
CA GLY A 137 -0.50 -13.04 16.30
C GLY A 137 0.54 -12.46 15.34
N LEU A 138 1.63 -13.17 15.03
CA LEU A 138 2.68 -12.72 14.10
C LEU A 138 2.40 -13.21 12.68
N CYS A 139 1.36 -12.64 12.09
CA CYS A 139 0.89 -12.90 10.73
C CYS A 139 1.35 -11.80 9.77
N ASN A 140 1.20 -12.07 8.47
CA ASN A 140 1.28 -11.04 7.46
C ASN A 140 0.25 -9.94 7.78
N SER A 141 0.65 -8.70 7.57
CA SER A 141 -0.11 -7.49 7.90
C SER A 141 -0.24 -7.17 9.39
N THR A 142 0.30 -7.96 10.33
CA THR A 142 0.32 -7.58 11.75
C THR A 142 1.13 -6.29 11.91
N ARG A 143 0.48 -5.25 12.49
CA ARG A 143 1.12 -3.98 12.82
C ARG A 143 1.83 -4.08 14.16
N LEU A 144 3.04 -3.54 14.19
CA LEU A 144 3.97 -3.59 15.30
C LEU A 144 4.58 -2.21 15.53
N ARG A 145 4.88 -1.86 16.78
CA ARG A 145 5.70 -0.70 17.11
C ARG A 145 7.10 -1.13 17.48
N VAL A 146 8.10 -0.52 16.86
CA VAL A 146 9.52 -0.77 17.19
C VAL A 146 9.80 -0.23 18.59
N LYS A 147 10.34 -1.07 19.48
CA LYS A 147 10.79 -0.67 20.83
C LYS A 147 12.29 -0.50 20.89
N LYS A 148 13.06 -1.47 20.37
CA LYS A 148 14.54 -1.47 20.40
C LYS A 148 15.12 -2.08 19.13
N LEU A 149 16.26 -1.56 18.69
CA LEU A 149 16.93 -1.93 17.44
C LEU A 149 18.33 -2.51 17.72
N TYR A 150 18.49 -3.83 17.62
CA TYR A 150 19.79 -4.49 17.74
C TYR A 150 20.33 -4.93 16.37
N ALA A 151 21.57 -5.41 16.31
CA ALA A 151 22.21 -5.82 15.05
C ALA A 151 21.46 -6.96 14.35
N ASN A 152 21.04 -7.97 15.14
CA ASN A 152 20.46 -9.21 14.64
C ASN A 152 19.02 -9.45 15.10
N LEU A 153 18.43 -8.48 15.79
CA LEU A 153 17.11 -8.58 16.41
C LEU A 153 16.43 -7.21 16.45
N ILE A 154 15.14 -7.18 16.16
CA ILE A 154 14.27 -6.02 16.39
C ILE A 154 13.26 -6.40 17.46
N VAL A 155 13.17 -5.62 18.52
CA VAL A 155 12.13 -5.80 19.55
C VAL A 155 10.96 -4.92 19.21
N CYS A 156 9.77 -5.51 19.14
CA CYS A 156 8.53 -4.84 18.78
C CYS A 156 7.43 -5.11 19.80
N GLU A 157 6.40 -4.27 19.79
CA GLU A 157 5.14 -4.46 20.51
C GLU A 157 3.99 -4.62 19.50
N ILE A 158 3.08 -5.56 19.73
CA ILE A 158 1.92 -5.79 18.84
C ILE A 158 0.87 -4.70 19.06
N LEU A 159 0.43 -4.05 17.98
CA LEU A 159 -0.52 -2.92 18.06
C LEU A 159 -2.00 -3.33 17.97
N THR A 160 -2.28 -4.52 17.44
CA THR A 160 -3.66 -4.92 17.06
C THR A 160 -3.94 -6.39 17.35
N GLY A 161 -5.22 -6.73 17.58
CA GLY A 161 -5.69 -8.11 17.74
C GLY A 161 -5.62 -8.62 19.18
N SER A 162 -5.84 -9.93 19.36
CA SER A 162 -5.89 -10.59 20.66
C SER A 162 -4.56 -10.58 21.43
N HIS A 163 -3.46 -10.32 20.73
CA HIS A 163 -2.10 -10.27 21.29
C HIS A 163 -1.58 -8.82 21.44
N LYS A 164 -2.47 -7.82 21.44
CA LYS A 164 -2.10 -6.40 21.63
C LYS A 164 -1.20 -6.23 22.86
N GLU A 165 -0.24 -5.30 22.78
CA GLU A 165 0.74 -4.95 23.82
C GLU A 165 1.76 -6.04 24.17
N GLN A 166 1.69 -7.23 23.56
CA GLN A 166 2.73 -8.25 23.74
C GLN A 166 4.03 -7.83 23.05
N THR A 167 5.13 -7.94 23.79
CA THR A 167 6.48 -7.70 23.28
C THR A 167 7.00 -8.94 22.56
N VAL A 168 7.52 -8.75 21.35
CA VAL A 168 8.00 -9.82 20.47
C VAL A 168 9.37 -9.50 19.88
N SER A 169 10.12 -10.56 19.61
CA SER A 169 11.45 -10.51 19.03
C SER A 169 11.42 -10.94 17.56
N ILE A 170 11.80 -10.04 16.66
CA ILE A 170 11.78 -10.26 15.21
C ILE A 170 13.20 -10.47 14.68
N PHE A 171 13.45 -11.64 14.10
CA PHE A 171 14.73 -12.03 13.52
C PHE A 171 14.70 -11.96 11.99
N ARG A 172 15.89 -12.01 11.36
CA ARG A 172 16.01 -12.12 9.91
C ARG A 172 15.57 -13.50 9.43
N ILE A 173 14.76 -13.54 8.38
CA ILE A 173 14.33 -14.76 7.69
C ILE A 173 14.79 -14.75 6.23
N SER A 174 14.76 -15.92 5.59
CA SER A 174 15.06 -16.05 4.16
C SER A 174 13.77 -15.97 3.34
N PHE A 175 13.77 -15.08 2.36
CA PHE A 175 12.75 -14.97 1.32
C PHE A 175 13.28 -15.61 0.05
N SER A 176 12.40 -16.20 -0.75
CA SER A 176 12.75 -16.73 -2.06
C SER A 176 11.72 -16.37 -3.11
N THR A 177 12.17 -16.10 -4.33
CA THR A 177 11.29 -15.89 -5.48
C THR A 177 11.91 -16.44 -6.76
N ASP A 178 11.04 -16.88 -7.66
CA ASP A 178 11.36 -17.33 -9.02
C ASP A 178 10.90 -16.30 -10.07
N GLU A 179 10.43 -15.12 -9.64
CA GLU A 179 9.83 -14.07 -10.51
C GLU A 179 10.81 -13.45 -11.52
N PHE A 180 12.11 -13.66 -11.34
CA PHE A 180 13.11 -13.12 -12.26
C PHE A 180 13.46 -14.17 -13.31
N SER A 181 13.69 -13.73 -14.55
CA SER A 181 14.25 -14.54 -15.65
C SER A 181 15.73 -14.88 -15.44
N LEU A 182 16.14 -15.10 -14.19
CA LEU A 182 17.49 -15.46 -13.78
C LEU A 182 17.69 -16.98 -13.90
N PRO A 183 18.94 -17.44 -14.04
CA PRO A 183 19.29 -18.87 -14.09
C PRO A 183 19.06 -19.62 -12.77
N GLY A 184 18.52 -18.97 -11.75
CA GLY A 184 18.32 -19.56 -10.43
C GLY A 184 17.21 -18.86 -9.63
N ARG A 185 16.96 -19.39 -8.43
CA ARG A 185 16.03 -18.85 -7.45
C ARG A 185 16.70 -17.76 -6.62
N LEU A 186 16.13 -16.56 -6.63
CA LEU A 186 16.68 -15.45 -5.85
C LEU A 186 16.31 -15.64 -4.38
N LYS A 187 17.31 -15.71 -3.51
CA LYS A 187 17.12 -15.78 -2.05
C LYS A 187 17.62 -14.50 -1.38
N ARG A 188 16.77 -13.89 -0.55
CA ARG A 188 17.08 -12.67 0.21
C ARG A 188 16.89 -12.92 1.69
N ARG A 189 17.95 -12.86 2.49
CA ARG A 189 17.88 -12.91 3.95
C ARG A 189 17.73 -11.51 4.51
N HIS A 190 16.60 -11.23 5.15
CA HIS A 190 16.34 -9.91 5.72
C HIS A 190 15.29 -9.93 6.84
N PHE A 191 15.09 -8.79 7.50
CA PHE A 191 14.01 -8.62 8.46
C PHE A 191 12.65 -8.59 7.73
N PRO A 192 11.63 -9.31 8.24
CA PRO A 192 10.30 -9.35 7.65
C PRO A 192 9.36 -8.14 7.88
N PRO A 193 9.65 -7.15 8.75
CA PRO A 193 8.83 -5.94 8.82
C PRO A 193 9.22 -4.88 7.77
N LYS A 194 8.24 -4.05 7.38
CA LYS A 194 8.42 -2.79 6.65
C LYS A 194 7.64 -1.66 7.34
N LEU A 195 8.03 -0.40 7.15
CA LEU A 195 7.26 0.76 7.64
C LEU A 195 5.80 0.68 7.15
N CYS A 196 4.85 1.07 8.01
CA CYS A 196 3.42 0.85 7.76
C CYS A 196 2.52 2.05 8.02
N TYR A 197 3.06 3.26 8.02
CA TYR A 197 2.26 4.49 8.09
C TYR A 197 1.43 4.67 6.81
N ALA A 198 1.99 4.29 5.66
CA ALA A 198 1.25 4.14 4.42
C ALA A 198 1.16 2.67 3.99
N MET A 199 0.00 2.26 3.48
CA MET A 199 -0.25 0.92 2.95
C MET A 199 -1.18 0.96 1.74
N ILE A 200 -1.18 -0.11 0.93
CA ILE A 200 -2.08 -0.18 -0.21
C ILE A 200 -3.52 -0.43 0.26
N VAL A 201 -4.51 0.12 -0.45
CA VAL A 201 -5.94 -0.02 -0.11
C VAL A 201 -6.33 -1.47 0.14
N ASN A 202 -5.91 -2.41 -0.72
CA ASN A 202 -6.23 -3.84 -0.57
C ASN A 202 -5.69 -4.44 0.74
N LYS A 203 -4.58 -3.93 1.29
CA LYS A 203 -4.02 -4.41 2.56
C LYS A 203 -4.76 -3.88 3.78
N SER A 204 -5.54 -2.82 3.62
CA SER A 204 -6.39 -2.26 4.67
C SER A 204 -7.73 -3.01 4.82
N GLN A 205 -8.09 -3.88 3.86
CA GLN A 205 -9.35 -4.61 3.90
C GLN A 205 -9.47 -5.43 5.19
N GLY A 206 -10.59 -5.27 5.90
CA GLY A 206 -10.84 -5.93 7.18
C GLY A 206 -10.23 -5.23 8.41
N GLN A 207 -9.44 -4.16 8.23
CA GLN A 207 -8.96 -3.34 9.33
C GLN A 207 -9.94 -2.19 9.64
N THR A 208 -10.10 -1.86 10.92
CA THR A 208 -10.80 -0.65 11.36
C THR A 208 -9.77 0.36 11.85
N LEU A 209 -9.84 1.60 11.35
CA LEU A 209 -8.91 2.67 11.68
C LEU A 209 -9.69 3.87 12.22
N LYS A 210 -9.11 4.60 13.19
CA LYS A 210 -9.67 5.84 13.73
C LYS A 210 -9.54 7.00 12.75
N ARG A 211 -8.44 7.06 11.99
CA ARG A 211 -8.18 8.09 10.98
C ARG A 211 -7.57 7.50 9.72
N VAL A 212 -7.97 8.01 8.56
CA VAL A 212 -7.45 7.57 7.28
C VAL A 212 -7.12 8.77 6.40
N GLY A 213 -5.93 8.73 5.81
CA GLY A 213 -5.56 9.62 4.73
C GLY A 213 -5.58 8.86 3.41
N LEU A 214 -6.23 9.36 2.38
CA LEU A 214 -6.20 8.76 1.05
C LEU A 214 -5.26 9.57 0.17
N TYR A 215 -4.13 8.98 -0.23
CA TYR A 215 -3.17 9.62 -1.13
C TYR A 215 -3.29 9.02 -2.53
N LEU A 216 -3.97 9.76 -3.41
CA LEU A 216 -4.25 9.38 -4.79
C LEU A 216 -3.22 10.00 -5.73
N ARG A 217 -2.00 9.46 -5.69
CA ARG A 217 -0.96 9.73 -6.71
C ARG A 217 -1.33 9.14 -8.08
N THR A 218 -1.91 7.96 -8.06
CA THR A 218 -2.59 7.32 -9.21
C THR A 218 -4.08 7.20 -8.91
N ALA A 219 -4.92 6.97 -9.92
CA ALA A 219 -6.33 6.71 -9.69
C ALA A 219 -6.51 5.32 -9.02
N LEU A 220 -7.63 5.13 -8.35
CA LEU A 220 -8.08 3.79 -7.96
C LEU A 220 -8.56 3.08 -9.23
N TRP A 221 -8.10 1.86 -9.44
CA TRP A 221 -8.16 1.19 -10.76
C TRP A 221 -8.85 -0.18 -10.72
N THR A 222 -9.25 -0.67 -9.55
CA THR A 222 -10.09 -1.87 -9.45
C THR A 222 -11.44 -1.57 -8.81
N HIS A 223 -12.44 -2.39 -9.15
CA HIS A 223 -13.73 -2.36 -8.50
C HIS A 223 -13.61 -2.53 -6.98
N GLY A 224 -14.45 -1.80 -6.25
CA GLY A 224 -14.54 -1.86 -4.79
C GLY A 224 -13.38 -1.20 -4.03
N GLN A 225 -12.28 -0.80 -4.69
CA GLN A 225 -11.15 -0.14 -3.99
C GLN A 225 -11.57 1.16 -3.30
N THR A 226 -12.37 1.99 -3.97
CA THR A 226 -12.90 3.24 -3.42
C THR A 226 -13.75 2.96 -2.18
N TYR A 227 -14.63 1.96 -2.26
CA TYR A 227 -15.45 1.52 -1.13
C TYR A 227 -14.59 1.00 0.02
N VAL A 228 -13.60 0.16 -0.26
CA VAL A 228 -12.67 -0.36 0.76
C VAL A 228 -11.97 0.79 1.47
N ALA A 229 -11.45 1.78 0.72
CA ALA A 229 -10.74 2.92 1.30
C ALA A 229 -11.62 3.75 2.24
N PHE A 230 -12.83 4.15 1.81
CA PHE A 230 -13.72 4.98 2.63
C PHE A 230 -14.38 4.21 3.78
N SER A 231 -14.62 2.91 3.65
CA SER A 231 -15.21 2.07 4.70
C SER A 231 -14.28 1.75 5.87
N ARG A 232 -13.02 2.21 5.84
CA ARG A 232 -12.06 1.97 6.94
C ARG A 232 -12.30 2.85 8.17
N VAL A 233 -13.05 3.96 8.01
CA VAL A 233 -13.37 4.91 9.09
C VAL A 233 -14.86 4.94 9.39
N ARG A 234 -15.23 5.40 10.59
CA ARG A 234 -16.63 5.49 11.05
C ARG A 234 -17.28 6.87 10.88
N SER A 235 -16.48 7.90 10.60
CA SER A 235 -16.95 9.28 10.42
C SER A 235 -16.27 9.90 9.20
N GLN A 236 -16.96 10.81 8.53
CA GLN A 236 -16.42 11.60 7.41
C GLN A 236 -15.25 12.48 7.86
N ASP A 237 -15.27 13.02 9.08
CA ASP A 237 -14.19 13.85 9.60
C ASP A 237 -12.88 13.08 9.77
N ALA A 238 -12.97 11.77 9.96
CA ALA A 238 -11.83 10.89 10.12
C ALA A 238 -11.11 10.58 8.80
N VAL A 239 -11.69 10.90 7.64
CA VAL A 239 -11.07 10.70 6.33
C VAL A 239 -10.71 12.02 5.67
N LYS A 240 -9.48 12.12 5.17
CA LYS A 240 -9.03 13.19 4.28
C LYS A 240 -8.35 12.61 3.06
N ALA A 241 -8.36 13.33 1.94
CA ALA A 241 -7.79 12.89 0.69
C ALA A 241 -6.91 13.96 0.04
N VAL A 242 -5.80 13.54 -0.56
CA VAL A 242 -4.98 14.35 -1.45
C VAL A 242 -4.99 13.67 -2.81
N VAL A 243 -5.34 14.42 -3.84
CA VAL A 243 -5.41 13.95 -5.23
C VAL A 243 -4.38 14.70 -6.06
N GLU A 244 -3.43 13.98 -6.65
CA GLU A 244 -2.52 14.56 -7.64
C GLU A 244 -3.18 14.63 -9.01
N GLU A 245 -3.00 15.72 -9.73
CA GLU A 245 -3.57 15.90 -11.07
C GLU A 245 -3.10 14.80 -12.04
N GLY A 246 -4.02 14.36 -12.89
CA GLY A 246 -3.77 13.37 -13.92
C GLY A 246 -4.98 13.21 -14.85
N PRO A 247 -4.88 12.36 -15.87
CA PRO A 247 -5.96 12.16 -16.84
C PRO A 247 -7.27 11.68 -16.18
N ASP A 248 -7.15 10.80 -15.18
CA ASP A 248 -8.30 10.09 -14.59
C ASP A 248 -8.72 10.64 -13.20
N LYS A 249 -8.11 11.74 -12.75
CA LYS A 249 -8.33 12.35 -11.43
C LYS A 249 -7.74 13.76 -11.36
N GLY A 250 -8.34 14.67 -10.59
CA GLY A 250 -7.79 16.00 -10.41
C GLY A 250 -8.86 17.04 -10.10
N ARG A 251 -8.50 18.31 -10.22
CA ARG A 251 -9.43 19.44 -10.10
C ARG A 251 -10.10 19.71 -11.44
N VAL A 252 -11.42 19.82 -11.46
CA VAL A 252 -12.16 20.26 -12.65
C VAL A 252 -12.14 21.79 -12.70
N ASN A 253 -11.35 22.35 -13.62
CA ASN A 253 -11.40 23.79 -13.92
C ASN A 253 -12.58 24.05 -14.87
N ASN A 254 -13.72 24.47 -14.34
CA ASN A 254 -14.83 24.93 -15.18
C ASN A 254 -14.53 26.34 -15.72
N ASN A 255 -13.85 26.43 -16.87
CA ASN A 255 -13.86 27.64 -17.69
C ASN A 255 -15.21 27.77 -18.41
N ARG A 256 -16.29 28.06 -17.68
CA ARG A 256 -17.57 28.61 -18.16
C ARG A 256 -18.33 29.09 -16.92
N GLY A 257 -18.66 30.38 -16.90
CA GLY A 257 -19.04 31.13 -15.71
C GLY A 257 -20.20 30.53 -14.93
N ALA A 258 -19.88 29.97 -13.78
CA ALA A 258 -20.75 29.86 -12.61
C ALA A 258 -19.83 29.53 -11.42
N ALA A 259 -19.44 30.57 -10.68
CA ALA A 259 -18.81 30.40 -9.38
C ALA A 259 -19.86 29.82 -8.43
N LEU A 260 -19.89 28.49 -8.31
CA LEU A 260 -20.57 27.77 -7.24
C LEU A 260 -19.47 27.10 -6.40
N ALA A 261 -19.55 27.33 -5.10
CA ALA A 261 -18.52 27.05 -4.12
C ALA A 261 -18.03 25.59 -4.13
N GLY A 262 -16.71 25.41 -4.15
CA GLY A 262 -16.02 24.14 -3.92
C GLY A 262 -15.19 23.70 -5.13
N ASP A 263 -13.86 23.64 -4.97
CA ASP A 263 -12.96 23.02 -5.94
C ASP A 263 -13.45 21.58 -6.23
N ASN A 264 -14.07 21.34 -7.39
CA ASN A 264 -14.58 20.03 -7.78
C ASN A 264 -13.40 19.07 -8.03
N VAL A 265 -13.02 18.31 -7.00
CA VAL A 265 -11.98 17.28 -7.12
C VAL A 265 -12.62 15.92 -7.36
N PHE A 266 -12.17 15.21 -8.38
CA PHE A 266 -12.69 13.87 -8.72
C PHE A 266 -11.59 12.81 -8.70
N THR A 267 -12.00 11.57 -8.46
CA THR A 267 -11.20 10.36 -8.70
C THR A 267 -12.02 9.34 -9.46
N GLN A 268 -11.37 8.46 -10.23
CA GLN A 268 -12.04 7.32 -10.82
C GLN A 268 -12.53 6.34 -9.74
N ASN A 269 -13.75 5.84 -9.94
CA ASN A 269 -14.37 4.72 -9.27
C ASN A 269 -14.73 3.67 -10.33
N PRO A 270 -13.81 2.75 -10.66
CA PRO A 270 -14.08 1.69 -11.60
C PRO A 270 -15.19 0.79 -11.06
N VAL A 271 -16.27 0.63 -11.82
CA VAL A 271 -17.33 -0.34 -11.52
C VAL A 271 -17.41 -1.31 -12.68
N TYR A 272 -17.31 -2.61 -12.38
CA TYR A 272 -17.45 -3.65 -13.41
C TYR A 272 -18.84 -3.58 -14.05
N ILE A 273 -18.87 -3.63 -15.38
CA ILE A 273 -20.10 -3.45 -16.17
C ILE A 273 -21.11 -4.55 -15.84
N GLU A 274 -20.65 -5.76 -15.49
CA GLU A 274 -21.49 -6.88 -15.06
C GLU A 274 -22.28 -6.55 -13.79
N ILE A 275 -21.67 -5.80 -12.87
CA ILE A 275 -22.34 -5.34 -11.65
C ILE A 275 -23.35 -4.25 -12.00
N LEU A 276 -23.00 -3.31 -12.88
CA LEU A 276 -23.93 -2.29 -13.37
C LEU A 276 -25.12 -2.93 -14.11
N ARG A 277 -24.90 -3.99 -14.89
CA ARG A 277 -25.97 -4.76 -15.57
C ARG A 277 -26.88 -5.42 -14.54
N ALA A 278 -26.31 -6.05 -13.51
CA ALA A 278 -27.08 -6.72 -12.45
C ALA A 278 -27.97 -5.77 -11.64
N VAL A 279 -27.60 -4.49 -11.53
CA VAL A 279 -28.41 -3.46 -10.84
C VAL A 279 -29.18 -2.53 -11.80
N GLY A 280 -29.22 -2.84 -13.10
CA GLY A 280 -29.97 -2.07 -14.10
C GLY A 280 -29.39 -0.69 -14.44
N LEU A 281 -28.11 -0.44 -14.14
CA LEU A 281 -27.40 0.82 -14.35
C LEU A 281 -26.35 0.74 -15.47
N ALA A 282 -26.33 -0.32 -16.26
CA ALA A 282 -25.42 -0.42 -17.40
C ALA A 282 -25.81 0.57 -18.50
N PRO A 283 -24.83 1.23 -19.17
CA PRO A 283 -25.12 2.05 -20.33
C PRO A 283 -25.77 1.18 -21.42
N THR A 284 -26.97 1.57 -21.83
CA THR A 284 -27.61 1.04 -23.04
C THR A 284 -26.86 1.59 -24.24
N ASN A 285 -26.09 0.72 -24.88
CA ASN A 285 -25.40 0.84 -26.19
C ASN A 285 -23.88 0.66 -26.08
N VAL A 286 -23.46 -0.60 -26.09
CA VAL A 286 -22.30 -1.00 -26.89
C VAL A 286 -22.91 -1.88 -27.97
N GLN A 287 -23.00 -1.36 -29.21
CA GLN A 287 -23.25 -2.22 -30.35
C GLN A 287 -22.13 -3.26 -30.34
N GLU A 288 -22.51 -4.53 -30.27
CA GLU A 288 -21.66 -5.63 -30.63
C GLU A 288 -21.17 -5.33 -32.06
N GLU A 289 -19.89 -4.97 -32.22
CA GLU A 289 -19.23 -5.12 -33.51
C GLU A 289 -19.15 -6.64 -33.73
N GLU A 290 -20.21 -7.18 -34.34
CA GLU A 290 -20.13 -8.44 -35.06
C GLU A 290 -19.01 -8.30 -36.08
N GLU A 291 -17.99 -9.15 -35.96
CA GLU A 291 -17.08 -9.48 -37.05
C GLU A 291 -17.94 -9.88 -38.26
N MET A 292 -18.15 -8.94 -39.16
CA MET A 292 -18.73 -9.22 -40.46
C MET A 292 -17.60 -9.74 -41.34
N ASP A 293 -17.47 -11.06 -41.38
CA ASP A 293 -16.90 -11.76 -42.53
C ASP A 293 -17.63 -11.27 -43.78
N THR A 294 -16.94 -10.50 -44.61
CA THR A 294 -17.27 -10.35 -46.02
C THR A 294 -16.08 -10.79 -46.84
N ASP A 295 -16.20 -12.03 -47.33
CA ASP A 295 -15.53 -12.54 -48.52
C ASP A 295 -15.72 -11.59 -49.73
N ASP A 296 -14.76 -11.72 -50.66
CA ASP A 296 -14.74 -11.33 -52.07
C ASP A 296 -14.55 -9.86 -52.48
N THR A 297 -13.32 -9.50 -52.84
CA THR A 297 -12.89 -9.43 -54.27
C THR A 297 -11.37 -9.41 -54.45
#